data_AF-A0A8H5J7A5-F1
#
_entry.id   AF-A0A8H5J7A5-F1
#
_cell.length_a   1.000
_cell.length_b   1.000
_cell.length_c   1.000
_cell.angle_alpha   90.00
_cell.angle_beta   90.00
_cell.angle_gamma   90.00
#
_symmetry.space_group_name_H-M   'P 1'
#
loop_
_entity.id
_entity.type
_entity.pdbx_description
1 polymer ?
#
loop_
_entity_poly.entity_id
_entity_poly.type
_entity_poly.pdbx_seq_one_letter_code
_entity_poly.pdbx_strand_id
1 'polypeptide(L)'
;MDEKAEALAVSINDETVDIHGIGVDVCKNVPHRYISPAMIHRLYKAIAADIFHSVEIQTREAGDCFSAMIERIASSKLLHHSKLEDCEAMDFIRQSLLKVMRLHTNTGKIACPPAHIMGCLIAAIAYRNLEPSNDEFFQKNEDFVKVFGELNGIQWLSVAIQVFAEVGPRVFLIELDEACQKPVAKLQNLGGKLCWVVTTRMPQVNRFEDILRQVLGPTNETPSPVCPRLEPHDRPLLSVEPDDTPNNPSALSEYDEMEDTAITLRDYTQQTKTLGKRLATPDKAIVKRLRPENLKNPDQSQAKDQHVDVEELLRCSLEENIKHAVKEAIADVRQTQEHFDTYSRYKDVWMICVRHQGGVPESLRDLVKHHCTPSQVFHLMELEKEHLAEEEMEVED
;
A
#
# COMPACT_ATOMS: atom_id res chain seq x y z
N MET A 1 -10.13 38.22 -3.57
CA MET A 1 -9.65 36.88 -3.96
C MET A 1 -8.80 37.06 -5.22
N ASP A 2 -7.88 36.14 -5.50
CA ASP A 2 -7.13 36.16 -6.77
C ASP A 2 -8.09 35.81 -7.92
N GLU A 3 -8.20 36.67 -8.93
CA GLU A 3 -9.12 36.50 -10.07
C GLU A 3 -8.86 35.18 -10.82
N LYS A 4 -7.59 34.76 -10.91
CA LYS A 4 -7.20 33.47 -11.50
C LYS A 4 -7.70 32.28 -10.69
N ALA A 5 -7.73 32.42 -9.36
CA ALA A 5 -8.19 31.38 -8.45
C ALA A 5 -9.71 31.19 -8.54
N GLU A 6 -10.47 32.28 -8.65
CA GLU A 6 -11.91 32.23 -8.89
C GLU A 6 -12.24 31.63 -10.26
N ALA A 7 -11.54 32.06 -11.32
CA ALA A 7 -11.75 31.53 -12.68
C ALA A 7 -11.48 30.01 -12.76
N LEU A 8 -10.40 29.53 -12.13
CA LEU A 8 -10.10 28.10 -12.07
C LEU A 8 -11.16 27.33 -11.29
N ALA A 9 -11.62 27.85 -10.15
CA ALA A 9 -12.67 27.20 -9.36
C ALA A 9 -14.00 27.09 -10.12
N VAL A 10 -14.38 28.15 -10.86
CA VAL A 10 -15.55 28.14 -11.75
C VAL A 10 -15.37 27.09 -12.85
N SER A 11 -14.23 27.09 -13.54
CA SER A 11 -13.96 26.12 -14.63
C SER A 11 -14.00 24.66 -14.16
N ILE A 12 -13.51 24.37 -12.94
CA ILE A 12 -13.59 23.03 -12.36
C ILE A 12 -15.04 22.66 -12.04
N ASN A 13 -15.85 23.58 -11.50
CA ASN A 13 -17.27 23.31 -11.21
C ASN A 13 -18.12 23.15 -12.48
N ASP A 14 -17.77 23.86 -13.55
CA ASP A 14 -18.46 23.79 -14.85
C ASP A 14 -17.97 22.63 -15.72
N GLU A 15 -17.01 21.82 -15.25
CA GLU A 15 -16.43 20.68 -15.97
C GLU A 15 -15.75 21.07 -17.29
N THR A 16 -15.29 22.32 -17.38
CA THR A 16 -14.58 22.86 -18.56
C THR A 16 -13.07 22.91 -18.37
N VAL A 17 -12.59 22.57 -17.17
CA VAL A 17 -11.18 22.63 -16.82
C VAL A 17 -10.35 21.66 -17.65
N ASP A 18 -9.26 22.17 -18.23
CA ASP A 18 -8.19 21.35 -18.76
C ASP A 18 -7.37 20.79 -17.59
N ILE A 19 -7.19 19.48 -17.54
CA ILE A 19 -6.39 18.82 -16.49
C ILE A 19 -4.92 19.28 -16.50
N HIS A 20 -4.41 19.77 -17.64
CA HIS A 20 -3.07 20.37 -17.73
C HIS A 20 -3.05 21.85 -17.32
N GLY A 21 -4.22 22.48 -17.17
CA GLY A 21 -4.39 23.87 -16.76
C GLY A 21 -4.47 24.08 -15.24
N ILE A 22 -4.23 23.04 -14.42
CA ILE A 22 -4.30 23.10 -12.95
C ILE A 22 -2.94 23.36 -12.29
N GLY A 23 -1.90 23.66 -13.06
CA GLY A 23 -0.55 23.88 -12.58
C GLY A 23 -0.42 25.06 -11.61
N VAL A 24 0.61 25.03 -10.75
CA VAL A 24 0.92 26.13 -9.80
C VAL A 24 1.26 27.45 -10.50
N ASP A 25 1.78 27.36 -11.72
CA ASP A 25 2.06 28.47 -12.63
C ASP A 25 0.78 29.18 -13.09
N VAL A 26 -0.33 28.45 -13.21
CA VAL A 26 -1.66 29.00 -13.51
C VAL A 26 -2.31 29.57 -12.25
N CYS A 27 -2.42 28.74 -11.20
CA CYS A 27 -3.02 29.13 -9.93
C CYS A 27 -2.29 28.50 -8.75
N LYS A 28 -1.54 29.32 -8.02
CA LYS A 28 -0.79 28.85 -6.84
C LYS A 28 -1.70 28.40 -5.71
N ASN A 29 -2.79 29.12 -5.47
CA ASN A 29 -3.71 28.89 -4.34
C ASN A 29 -5.12 28.61 -4.86
N VAL A 30 -5.41 27.34 -5.16
CA VAL A 30 -6.74 26.93 -5.63
C VAL A 30 -7.73 27.08 -4.47
N PRO A 31 -8.85 27.80 -4.64
CA PRO A 31 -9.69 28.14 -3.51
C PRO A 31 -10.71 27.00 -3.31
N HIS A 32 -10.20 25.89 -2.76
CA HIS A 32 -10.87 24.59 -2.66
C HIS A 32 -12.26 24.64 -2.01
N ARG A 33 -12.53 25.64 -1.15
CA ARG A 33 -13.84 25.84 -0.51
C ARG A 33 -14.95 26.20 -1.49
N TYR A 34 -14.61 26.70 -2.68
CA TYR A 34 -15.58 27.06 -3.72
C TYR A 34 -15.75 25.96 -4.77
N ILE A 35 -15.02 24.85 -4.66
CA ILE A 35 -15.15 23.72 -5.58
C ILE A 35 -15.88 22.61 -4.88
N SER A 36 -16.93 22.07 -5.50
CA SER A 36 -17.67 20.97 -4.89
C SER A 36 -16.79 19.71 -4.80
N PRO A 37 -16.89 18.91 -3.71
CA PRO A 37 -16.10 17.68 -3.57
C PRO A 37 -16.29 16.69 -4.73
N ALA A 38 -17.49 16.65 -5.32
CA ALA A 38 -17.79 15.82 -6.47
C ALA A 38 -16.96 16.23 -7.71
N MET A 39 -16.76 17.54 -7.92
CA MET A 39 -16.00 18.05 -9.06
C MET A 39 -14.50 17.84 -8.88
N ILE A 40 -13.99 17.98 -7.66
CA ILE A 40 -12.61 17.60 -7.32
C ILE A 40 -12.36 16.11 -7.61
N HIS A 41 -13.30 15.24 -7.19
CA HIS A 41 -13.19 13.82 -7.47
C HIS A 41 -13.22 13.52 -8.99
N ARG A 42 -14.07 14.20 -9.76
CA ARG A 42 -14.09 14.07 -11.22
C ARG A 42 -12.79 14.52 -11.88
N LEU A 43 -12.20 15.62 -11.42
CA LEU A 43 -10.89 16.09 -11.88
C LEU A 43 -9.81 15.03 -11.64
N TYR A 44 -9.74 14.47 -10.43
CA TYR A 44 -8.77 13.41 -10.11
C TYR A 44 -8.99 12.14 -10.92
N LYS A 45 -10.25 11.78 -11.18
CA LYS A 45 -10.61 10.69 -12.09
C LYS A 45 -10.13 10.95 -13.53
N ALA A 46 -10.23 12.19 -14.01
CA ALA A 46 -9.74 12.57 -15.33
C ALA A 46 -8.21 12.49 -15.42
N ILE A 47 -7.48 12.96 -14.39
CA ILE A 47 -6.02 12.82 -14.31
C ILE A 47 -5.60 11.34 -14.33
N ALA A 48 -6.22 10.51 -13.49
CA ALA A 48 -5.93 9.07 -13.48
C ALA A 48 -6.23 8.42 -14.84
N ALA A 49 -7.29 8.85 -15.53
CA ALA A 49 -7.66 8.31 -16.83
C ALA A 49 -6.63 8.67 -17.90
N ASP A 50 -6.10 9.90 -17.89
CA ASP A 50 -5.04 10.33 -18.80
C ASP A 50 -3.71 9.62 -18.52
N ILE A 51 -3.39 9.34 -17.24
CA ILE A 51 -2.24 8.49 -16.87
C ILE A 51 -2.39 7.08 -17.47
N PHE A 52 -3.56 6.46 -17.34
CA PHE A 52 -3.84 5.15 -17.93
C PHE A 52 -3.75 5.17 -19.46
N HIS A 53 -4.32 6.20 -20.07
CA HIS A 53 -4.27 6.39 -21.52
C HIS A 53 -2.83 6.53 -22.02
N SER A 54 -1.96 7.21 -21.29
CA SER A 54 -0.55 7.41 -21.65
C SER A 54 0.28 6.12 -21.72
N VAL A 55 -0.19 5.05 -21.07
CA VAL A 55 0.44 3.72 -21.10
C VAL A 55 -0.38 2.72 -21.89
N GLU A 56 -1.35 3.19 -22.68
CA GLU A 56 -2.21 2.39 -23.56
C GLU A 56 -3.05 1.33 -22.82
N ILE A 57 -3.36 1.54 -21.54
CA ILE A 57 -4.18 0.61 -20.74
C ILE A 57 -5.57 1.21 -20.54
N GLN A 58 -6.61 0.42 -20.80
CA GLN A 58 -7.97 0.89 -20.60
C GLN A 58 -8.36 0.81 -19.12
N THR A 59 -9.11 1.81 -18.63
CA THR A 59 -9.54 1.86 -17.22
C THR A 59 -10.32 0.62 -16.77
N ARG A 60 -11.06 -0.01 -17.70
CA ARG A 60 -11.80 -1.27 -17.45
C ARG A 60 -10.91 -2.50 -17.30
N GLU A 61 -9.70 -2.50 -17.84
CA GLU A 61 -8.76 -3.62 -17.78
C GLU A 61 -8.06 -3.70 -16.42
N ALA A 62 -7.91 -2.55 -15.74
CA ALA A 62 -7.27 -2.45 -14.43
C ALA A 62 -8.09 -1.57 -13.48
N GLY A 63 -9.37 -1.90 -13.31
CA GLY A 63 -10.34 -1.11 -12.52
C GLY A 63 -9.96 -0.93 -11.05
N ASP A 64 -9.38 -1.96 -10.41
CA ASP A 64 -8.90 -1.89 -9.03
C ASP A 64 -7.73 -0.92 -8.90
N CYS A 65 -6.79 -0.98 -9.86
CA CYS A 65 -5.66 -0.06 -9.92
C CYS A 65 -6.12 1.38 -10.13
N PHE A 66 -7.07 1.58 -11.04
CA PHE A 66 -7.65 2.87 -11.37
C PHE A 66 -8.30 3.51 -10.14
N SER A 67 -9.10 2.73 -9.41
CA SER A 67 -9.76 3.17 -8.17
C SER A 67 -8.74 3.52 -7.09
N ALA A 68 -7.75 2.65 -6.87
CA ALA A 68 -6.67 2.90 -5.89
C ALA A 68 -5.84 4.14 -6.22
N MET A 69 -5.60 4.42 -7.51
CA MET A 69 -4.90 5.61 -7.96
C MET A 69 -5.72 6.88 -7.68
N ILE A 70 -7.02 6.88 -7.99
CA ILE A 70 -7.90 8.02 -7.70
C ILE A 70 -7.97 8.30 -6.20
N GLU A 71 -8.16 7.27 -5.39
CA GLU A 71 -8.18 7.40 -3.93
C GLU A 71 -6.88 7.99 -3.41
N ARG A 72 -5.74 7.54 -3.95
CA ARG A 72 -4.44 8.02 -3.54
C ARG A 72 -4.22 9.47 -3.95
N ILE A 73 -4.58 9.87 -5.18
CA ILE A 73 -4.52 11.27 -5.63
C ILE A 73 -5.45 12.15 -4.78
N ALA A 74 -6.65 11.67 -4.45
CA ALA A 74 -7.56 12.41 -3.59
C ALA A 74 -6.98 12.64 -2.19
N SER A 75 -6.32 11.61 -1.63
CA SER A 75 -5.67 11.70 -0.32
C SER A 75 -4.47 12.64 -0.27
N SER A 76 -3.85 12.95 -1.42
CA SER A 76 -2.69 13.86 -1.47
C SER A 76 -3.07 15.33 -1.39
N LYS A 77 -4.38 15.66 -1.42
CA LYS A 77 -4.89 17.03 -1.45
C LYS A 77 -4.21 17.91 -2.49
N LEU A 78 -3.91 17.34 -3.66
CA LEU A 78 -3.10 17.92 -4.74
C LEU A 78 -3.26 19.45 -4.95
N LEU A 79 -4.50 19.94 -5.02
CA LEU A 79 -4.81 21.35 -5.27
C LEU A 79 -4.46 22.32 -4.13
N HIS A 80 -4.19 21.83 -2.92
CA HIS A 80 -3.86 22.65 -1.74
C HIS A 80 -2.39 23.06 -1.68
N HIS A 81 -1.54 22.38 -2.45
CA HIS A 81 -0.10 22.52 -2.34
C HIS A 81 0.44 23.33 -3.52
N SER A 82 1.53 24.05 -3.26
CA SER A 82 2.26 24.83 -4.27
C SER A 82 3.73 24.42 -4.42
N LYS A 83 4.16 23.47 -3.59
CA LYS A 83 5.51 22.93 -3.52
C LYS A 83 5.42 21.43 -3.31
N LEU A 84 6.43 20.69 -3.77
CA LEU A 84 6.41 19.24 -3.67
C LEU A 84 6.57 18.77 -2.21
N GLU A 85 7.41 19.44 -1.41
CA GLU A 85 7.64 19.07 0.00
C GLU A 85 6.41 19.19 0.90
N ASP A 86 5.48 20.08 0.55
CA ASP A 86 4.26 20.31 1.31
C ASP A 86 3.17 19.28 0.98
N CYS A 87 3.33 18.54 -0.11
CA CYS A 87 2.33 17.60 -0.60
C CYS A 87 2.17 16.44 0.39
N GLU A 88 0.95 16.23 0.89
CA GLU A 88 0.64 15.14 1.84
C GLU A 88 0.98 13.75 1.28
N ALA A 89 1.14 13.62 -0.05
CA ALA A 89 1.60 12.38 -0.65
C ALA A 89 3.02 11.99 -0.31
N MET A 90 3.89 12.94 0.02
CA MET A 90 5.31 12.68 0.16
C MET A 90 5.62 11.68 1.27
N ASP A 91 4.83 11.65 2.35
CA ASP A 91 5.06 10.71 3.44
C ASP A 91 4.85 9.25 3.01
N PHE A 92 3.75 8.95 2.32
CA PHE A 92 3.53 7.59 1.83
C PHE A 92 4.42 7.24 0.65
N ILE A 93 4.79 8.22 -0.19
CA ILE A 93 5.78 8.02 -1.26
C ILE A 93 7.10 7.59 -0.62
N ARG A 94 7.65 8.35 0.34
CA ARG A 94 8.90 8.01 1.05
C ARG A 94 8.87 6.61 1.64
N GLN A 95 7.80 6.27 2.36
CA GLN A 95 7.66 4.93 2.96
C GLN A 95 7.64 3.81 1.92
N SER A 96 7.00 4.04 0.76
CA SER A 96 7.01 3.07 -0.33
C SER A 96 8.40 2.94 -0.95
N LEU A 97 9.10 4.06 -1.18
CA LEU A 97 10.42 4.05 -1.83
C LEU A 97 11.50 3.46 -0.93
N LEU A 98 11.42 3.67 0.38
CA LEU A 98 12.30 2.99 1.33
C LEU A 98 12.13 1.46 1.26
N LYS A 99 10.92 0.95 0.97
CA LYS A 99 10.71 -0.49 0.71
C LYS A 99 11.32 -0.93 -0.63
N VAL A 100 11.17 -0.11 -1.67
CA VAL A 100 11.80 -0.35 -2.99
C VAL A 100 13.31 -0.42 -2.84
N MET A 101 13.92 0.53 -2.15
CA MET A 101 15.36 0.61 -1.95
C MET A 101 15.89 -0.54 -1.10
N ARG A 102 15.20 -0.92 -0.01
CA ARG A 102 15.55 -2.13 0.75
C ARG A 102 15.50 -3.38 -0.12
N LEU A 103 14.46 -3.52 -0.96
CA LEU A 103 14.31 -4.68 -1.82
C LEU A 103 15.41 -4.72 -2.90
N HIS A 104 15.70 -3.58 -3.52
CA HIS A 104 16.77 -3.42 -4.50
C HIS A 104 18.14 -3.74 -3.89
N THR A 105 18.51 -3.11 -2.77
CA THR A 105 19.82 -3.32 -2.12
C THR A 105 20.01 -4.76 -1.65
N ASN A 106 18.97 -5.41 -1.13
CA ASN A 106 19.08 -6.78 -0.62
C ASN A 106 19.18 -7.84 -1.73
N THR A 107 18.66 -7.56 -2.93
CA THR A 107 18.55 -8.55 -4.00
C THR A 107 19.42 -8.26 -5.22
N GLY A 108 19.90 -7.02 -5.36
CA GLY A 108 20.57 -6.53 -6.56
C GLY A 108 19.66 -6.45 -7.79
N LYS A 109 18.38 -6.79 -7.68
CA LYS A 109 17.41 -6.82 -8.78
C LYS A 109 16.67 -5.49 -8.90
N ILE A 110 16.07 -5.26 -10.07
CA ILE A 110 15.23 -4.08 -10.32
C ILE A 110 13.99 -4.19 -9.41
N ALA A 111 13.70 -3.14 -8.65
CA ALA A 111 12.53 -3.07 -7.77
C ALA A 111 11.58 -1.96 -8.26
N CYS A 112 10.29 -2.28 -8.30
CA CYS A 112 9.24 -1.41 -8.81
C CYS A 112 8.39 -0.83 -7.68
N PRO A 113 8.13 0.48 -7.66
CA PRO A 113 7.07 1.07 -6.86
C PRO A 113 5.68 0.60 -7.32
N PRO A 114 4.66 0.64 -6.46
CA PRO A 114 3.27 0.38 -6.87
C PRO A 114 2.73 1.46 -7.81
N ALA A 115 1.82 1.08 -8.72
CA ALA A 115 1.24 1.98 -9.72
C ALA A 115 0.60 3.25 -9.14
N HIS A 116 -0.21 3.11 -8.08
CA HIS A 116 -0.90 4.26 -7.46
C HIS A 116 0.08 5.26 -6.81
N ILE A 117 1.26 4.82 -6.36
CA ILE A 117 2.31 5.71 -5.83
C ILE A 117 2.91 6.54 -6.98
N MET A 118 3.22 5.88 -8.08
CA MET A 118 3.69 6.54 -9.30
C MET A 118 2.64 7.50 -9.88
N GLY A 119 1.38 7.10 -9.89
CA GLY A 119 0.27 7.95 -10.33
C GLY A 119 0.13 9.24 -9.51
N CYS A 120 0.29 9.16 -8.18
CA CYS A 120 0.30 10.35 -7.34
C CYS A 120 1.48 11.26 -7.60
N LEU A 121 2.67 10.68 -7.82
CA LEU A 121 3.85 11.45 -8.16
C LEU A 121 3.67 12.18 -9.50
N ILE A 122 3.15 11.48 -10.51
CA ILE A 122 2.83 12.08 -11.80
C ILE A 122 1.79 13.19 -11.63
N ALA A 123 0.72 12.98 -10.85
CA ALA A 123 -0.30 14.00 -10.60
C ALA A 123 0.32 15.27 -9.96
N ALA A 124 1.21 15.09 -8.99
CA ALA A 124 1.95 16.16 -8.33
C ALA A 124 2.85 16.94 -9.29
N ILE A 125 3.69 16.23 -10.05
CA ILE A 125 4.73 16.87 -10.86
C ILE A 125 4.20 17.29 -12.23
N ALA A 126 3.55 16.39 -12.98
CA ALA A 126 3.22 16.62 -14.39
C ALA A 126 1.92 17.39 -14.63
N TYR A 127 0.99 17.39 -13.66
CA TYR A 127 -0.29 18.10 -13.81
C TYR A 127 -0.37 19.33 -12.91
N ARG A 128 0.09 19.20 -11.65
CA ARG A 128 0.11 20.31 -10.70
C ARG A 128 1.39 21.15 -10.79
N ASN A 129 2.41 20.71 -11.51
CA ASN A 129 3.71 21.41 -11.64
C ASN A 129 4.37 21.68 -10.28
N LEU A 130 4.23 20.74 -9.32
CA LEU A 130 4.89 20.85 -8.02
C LEU A 130 6.39 20.61 -8.19
N GLU A 131 7.18 21.62 -7.85
CA GLU A 131 8.64 21.55 -7.82
C GLU A 131 9.15 21.51 -6.37
N PRO A 132 10.28 20.84 -6.12
CA PRO A 132 11.05 21.00 -4.89
C PRO A 132 11.53 22.45 -4.72
N SER A 133 11.42 23.03 -3.52
CA SER A 133 11.87 24.41 -3.33
C SER A 133 13.39 24.60 -3.28
N ASN A 134 14.16 23.58 -2.91
CA ASN A 134 15.60 23.70 -2.68
C ASN A 134 16.32 22.34 -2.68
N ASP A 135 17.65 22.39 -2.66
CA ASP A 135 18.51 21.19 -2.63
C ASP A 135 18.36 20.37 -1.33
N GLU A 136 17.94 21.00 -0.23
CA GLU A 136 17.68 20.33 1.04
C GLU A 136 16.56 19.29 0.90
N PHE A 137 15.59 19.52 0.00
CA PHE A 137 14.59 18.51 -0.34
C PHE A 137 15.26 17.24 -0.84
N PHE A 138 16.16 17.33 -1.81
CA PHE A 138 16.80 16.14 -2.39
C PHE A 138 17.67 15.41 -1.37
N GLN A 139 18.38 16.12 -0.49
CA GLN A 139 19.16 15.52 0.59
C GLN A 139 18.29 14.77 1.60
N LYS A 140 17.09 15.28 1.91
CA LYS A 140 16.15 14.58 2.80
C LYS A 140 15.42 13.41 2.12
N ASN A 141 15.49 13.33 0.79
CA ASN A 141 14.71 12.42 -0.02
C ASN A 141 15.64 11.66 -1.01
N GLU A 142 16.79 11.17 -0.55
CA GLU A 142 17.76 10.46 -1.40
C GLU A 142 17.14 9.25 -2.10
N ASP A 143 16.33 8.45 -1.39
CA ASP A 143 15.61 7.30 -1.97
C ASP A 143 14.70 7.71 -3.14
N PHE A 144 14.14 8.92 -3.08
CA PHE A 144 13.25 9.44 -4.11
C PHE A 144 14.01 9.79 -5.39
N VAL A 145 15.14 10.49 -5.26
CA VAL A 145 16.04 10.79 -6.38
C VAL A 145 16.62 9.50 -6.96
N LYS A 146 17.00 8.55 -6.10
CA LYS A 146 17.58 7.29 -6.54
C LYS A 146 16.57 6.44 -7.32
N VAL A 147 15.35 6.26 -6.81
CA VAL A 147 14.35 5.42 -7.49
C VAL A 147 13.87 6.06 -8.79
N PHE A 148 13.55 7.35 -8.82
CA PHE A 148 12.95 7.97 -10.00
C PHE A 148 13.95 8.65 -10.94
N GLY A 149 15.09 9.10 -10.43
CA GLY A 149 16.18 9.69 -11.23
C GLY A 149 17.15 8.65 -11.77
N GLU A 150 17.73 7.82 -10.89
CA GLU A 150 18.77 6.85 -11.30
C GLU A 150 18.19 5.53 -11.83
N LEU A 151 17.22 4.94 -11.11
CA LEU A 151 16.63 3.64 -11.45
C LEU A 151 15.46 3.75 -12.44
N ASN A 152 15.11 4.98 -12.85
CA ASN A 152 14.00 5.29 -13.75
C ASN A 152 12.69 4.56 -13.39
N GLY A 153 12.31 4.59 -12.10
CA GLY A 153 11.18 3.83 -11.58
C GLY A 153 9.86 4.03 -12.34
N ILE A 154 9.68 5.19 -12.98
CA ILE A 154 8.47 5.54 -13.71
C ILE A 154 8.30 4.76 -15.03
N GLN A 155 9.39 4.27 -15.62
CA GLN A 155 9.38 3.42 -16.80
C GLN A 155 8.51 2.16 -16.60
N TRP A 156 8.39 1.71 -15.35
CA TRP A 156 7.66 0.49 -14.98
C TRP A 156 6.18 0.71 -14.71
N LEU A 157 5.65 1.93 -14.92
CA LEU A 157 4.25 2.25 -14.65
C LEU A 157 3.26 1.32 -15.37
N SER A 158 3.49 1.07 -16.66
CA SER A 158 2.63 0.20 -17.47
C SER A 158 2.60 -1.23 -16.95
N VAL A 159 3.74 -1.75 -16.48
CA VAL A 159 3.87 -3.07 -15.87
C VAL A 159 3.14 -3.09 -14.53
N ALA A 160 3.35 -2.09 -13.67
CA ALA A 160 2.73 -2.01 -12.36
C ALA A 160 1.19 -1.90 -12.41
N ILE A 161 0.64 -1.26 -13.45
CA ILE A 161 -0.81 -1.22 -13.68
C ILE A 161 -1.32 -2.60 -14.11
N GLN A 162 -0.64 -3.26 -15.04
CA GLN A 162 -1.05 -4.57 -15.57
C GLN A 162 -1.09 -5.67 -14.51
N VAL A 163 -0.16 -5.67 -13.56
CA VAL A 163 -0.05 -6.71 -12.51
C VAL A 163 -0.72 -6.31 -11.19
N PHE A 164 -1.44 -5.19 -11.17
CA PHE A 164 -1.97 -4.65 -9.92
C PHE A 164 -3.02 -5.57 -9.28
N ALA A 165 -3.79 -6.31 -10.08
CA ALA A 165 -4.79 -7.23 -9.55
C ALA A 165 -4.15 -8.36 -8.73
N GLU A 166 -2.98 -8.84 -9.15
CA GLU A 166 -2.24 -9.90 -8.47
C GLU A 166 -1.35 -9.38 -7.33
N VAL A 167 -0.60 -8.31 -7.59
CA VAL A 167 0.43 -7.79 -6.66
C VAL A 167 -0.16 -6.80 -5.65
N GLY A 168 -1.23 -6.10 -6.03
CA GLY A 168 -1.88 -5.08 -5.24
C GLY A 168 -0.98 -3.86 -4.98
N PRO A 169 -1.12 -3.20 -3.82
CA PRO A 169 -0.38 -1.97 -3.50
C PRO A 169 1.06 -2.23 -3.02
N ARG A 170 1.65 -3.38 -3.37
CA ARG A 170 2.95 -3.83 -2.85
C ARG A 170 4.08 -3.50 -3.83
N VAL A 171 5.28 -3.28 -3.28
CA VAL A 171 6.51 -3.24 -4.08
C VAL A 171 6.84 -4.65 -4.58
N PHE A 172 7.44 -4.75 -5.75
CA PHE A 172 7.79 -6.02 -6.37
C PHE A 172 9.11 -5.93 -7.13
N LEU A 173 9.71 -7.09 -7.41
CA LEU A 173 10.91 -7.20 -8.24
C LEU A 173 10.53 -7.39 -9.70
N ILE A 174 11.39 -6.92 -10.59
CA ILE A 174 11.28 -7.12 -12.02
C ILE A 174 12.36 -8.09 -12.49
N GLU A 175 11.96 -9.05 -13.29
CA GLU A 175 12.83 -9.91 -14.08
C GLU A 175 12.56 -9.68 -15.55
N LEU A 176 13.63 -9.39 -16.30
CA LEU A 176 13.51 -9.13 -17.72
C LEU A 176 13.50 -10.43 -18.53
N ASP A 177 12.52 -10.56 -19.40
CA ASP A 177 12.40 -11.64 -20.37
C ASP A 177 11.80 -11.09 -21.68
N GLU A 178 12.61 -11.00 -22.73
CA GLU A 178 12.19 -10.48 -24.04
C GLU A 178 11.17 -11.37 -24.75
N ALA A 179 11.05 -12.65 -24.37
CA ALA A 179 10.02 -13.54 -24.90
C ALA A 179 8.65 -13.28 -24.23
N CYS A 180 8.62 -12.51 -23.15
CA CYS A 180 7.42 -12.24 -22.38
C CYS A 180 6.47 -11.28 -23.13
N GLN A 181 5.31 -11.78 -23.54
CA GLN A 181 4.30 -10.96 -24.22
C GLN A 181 3.50 -10.06 -23.26
N LYS A 182 3.26 -10.53 -22.03
CA LYS A 182 2.52 -9.84 -20.98
C LYS A 182 3.19 -10.07 -19.64
N PRO A 183 3.25 -9.07 -18.75
CA PRO A 183 3.80 -9.24 -17.41
C PRO A 183 3.18 -10.42 -16.66
N VAL A 184 3.99 -11.22 -15.99
CA VAL A 184 3.53 -12.35 -15.17
C VAL A 184 4.05 -12.19 -13.74
N ALA A 185 3.13 -12.06 -12.78
CA ALA A 185 3.47 -11.97 -11.36
C ALA A 185 3.52 -13.36 -10.71
N LYS A 186 4.57 -13.63 -9.94
CA LYS A 186 4.72 -14.86 -9.14
C LYS A 186 5.28 -14.51 -7.76
N LEU A 187 4.84 -15.24 -6.74
CA LEU A 187 5.43 -15.14 -5.41
C LEU A 187 6.63 -16.09 -5.33
N GLN A 188 7.81 -15.57 -5.02
CA GLN A 188 9.05 -16.34 -4.90
C GLN A 188 9.67 -16.17 -3.53
N ASN A 189 10.33 -17.21 -3.02
CA ASN A 189 11.12 -17.12 -1.79
C ASN A 189 12.55 -16.68 -2.14
N LEU A 190 12.94 -15.49 -1.73
CA LEU A 190 14.27 -14.92 -1.95
C LEU A 190 14.91 -14.65 -0.58
N GLY A 191 15.91 -15.46 -0.22
CA GLY A 191 16.62 -15.31 1.05
C GLY A 191 15.71 -15.47 2.28
N GLY A 192 14.76 -16.40 2.25
CA GLY A 192 13.82 -16.67 3.35
C GLY A 192 12.63 -15.70 3.41
N LYS A 193 12.51 -14.75 2.46
CA LYS A 193 11.39 -13.81 2.38
C LYS A 193 10.60 -14.05 1.10
N LEU A 194 9.27 -14.16 1.26
CA LEU A 194 8.35 -14.20 0.12
C LEU A 194 8.23 -12.81 -0.50
N CYS A 195 8.56 -12.69 -1.78
CA CYS A 195 8.52 -11.45 -2.54
C CYS A 195 7.80 -11.67 -3.86
N TRP A 196 7.07 -10.65 -4.32
CA TRP A 196 6.50 -10.66 -5.66
C TRP A 196 7.60 -10.40 -6.68
N VAL A 197 7.66 -11.25 -7.69
CA VAL A 197 8.56 -11.14 -8.83
C VAL A 197 7.70 -11.10 -10.08
N VAL A 198 7.90 -10.06 -10.88
CA VAL A 198 7.17 -9.83 -12.13
C VAL A 198 8.14 -10.02 -13.28
N THR A 199 7.92 -11.09 -14.04
CA THR A 199 8.67 -11.33 -15.28
C THR A 199 8.00 -10.54 -16.41
N THR A 200 8.76 -9.74 -17.14
CA THR A 200 8.23 -8.88 -18.20
C THR A 200 9.31 -8.49 -19.20
N ARG A 201 8.91 -8.05 -20.39
CA ARG A 201 9.83 -7.39 -21.34
C ARG A 201 10.07 -5.93 -20.93
N MET A 202 11.12 -5.31 -21.45
CA MET A 202 11.34 -3.88 -21.24
C MET A 202 10.14 -3.07 -21.79
N PRO A 203 9.47 -2.24 -20.98
CA PRO A 203 8.37 -1.40 -21.45
C PRO A 203 8.90 -0.27 -22.34
N GLN A 204 8.00 0.27 -23.17
CA GLN A 204 8.27 1.49 -23.93
C GLN A 204 8.50 2.67 -22.99
N VAL A 205 9.27 3.66 -23.47
CA VAL A 205 9.56 4.89 -22.74
C VAL A 205 8.23 5.59 -22.41
N ASN A 206 8.03 5.90 -21.13
CA ASN A 206 6.85 6.59 -20.66
C ASN A 206 6.99 8.10 -20.91
N ARG A 207 5.94 8.76 -21.43
CA ARG A 207 5.96 10.21 -21.69
C ARG A 207 6.26 11.08 -20.46
N PHE A 208 6.03 10.56 -19.25
CA PHE A 208 6.32 11.26 -18.01
C PHE A 208 7.80 11.16 -17.59
N GLU A 209 8.60 10.28 -18.20
CA GLU A 209 10.02 10.11 -17.85
C GLU A 209 10.79 11.41 -17.96
N ASP A 210 10.63 12.15 -19.05
CA ASP A 210 11.37 13.40 -19.25
C ASP A 210 10.91 14.50 -18.29
N ILE A 211 9.60 14.56 -17.97
CA ILE A 211 9.06 15.52 -17.00
C ILE A 211 9.63 15.25 -15.61
N LEU A 212 9.59 13.99 -15.16
CA LEU A 212 10.18 13.64 -13.87
C LEU A 212 11.69 13.83 -13.87
N ARG A 213 12.38 13.48 -14.95
CA ARG A 213 13.84 13.67 -15.05
C ARG A 213 14.23 15.15 -15.03
N GLN A 214 13.42 16.05 -15.60
CA GLN A 214 13.68 17.49 -15.51
C GLN A 214 13.52 18.03 -14.08
N VAL A 215 12.52 17.54 -13.35
CA VAL A 215 12.25 18.00 -11.97
C VAL A 215 13.15 17.32 -10.93
N LEU A 216 13.58 16.08 -11.20
CA LEU A 216 14.35 15.24 -10.27
C LEU A 216 15.82 15.09 -10.64
N GLY A 217 16.17 15.43 -11.88
CA GLY A 217 17.53 15.34 -12.38
C GLY A 217 18.42 16.35 -11.69
N PRO A 218 19.69 16.00 -11.41
CA PRO A 218 20.64 16.99 -10.93
C PRO A 218 20.75 18.11 -11.95
N THR A 219 20.71 19.36 -11.50
CA THR A 219 20.97 20.57 -12.31
C THR A 219 22.35 20.56 -12.98
N ASN A 220 23.17 19.56 -12.65
CA ASN A 220 24.47 19.30 -13.25
C ASN A 220 24.34 18.15 -14.26
N GLU A 221 24.44 18.51 -15.55
CA GLU A 221 24.67 17.58 -16.66
C GLU A 221 25.79 16.61 -16.30
N THR A 222 25.41 15.41 -15.86
CA THR A 222 26.30 14.27 -15.79
C THR A 222 25.78 13.27 -16.82
N PRO A 223 26.61 12.73 -17.72
CA PRO A 223 26.11 11.88 -18.81
C PRO A 223 25.33 10.71 -18.24
N SER A 224 24.19 10.40 -18.85
CA SER A 224 23.30 9.31 -18.44
C SER A 224 24.09 8.04 -18.09
N PRO A 225 23.76 7.34 -16.99
CA PRO A 225 24.25 6.00 -16.79
C PRO A 225 23.74 5.15 -17.96
N VAL A 226 24.68 4.64 -18.74
CA VAL A 226 24.40 3.67 -19.80
C VAL A 226 23.69 2.50 -19.12
N CYS A 227 22.41 2.27 -19.45
CA CYS A 227 21.73 1.02 -19.12
C CYS A 227 22.70 -0.13 -19.39
N PRO A 228 22.84 -1.12 -18.49
CA PRO A 228 23.71 -2.26 -18.74
C PRO A 228 23.39 -2.84 -20.11
N ARG A 229 24.28 -2.58 -21.07
CA ARG A 229 24.21 -3.18 -22.38
C ARG A 229 24.51 -4.64 -22.09
N LEU A 230 23.51 -5.49 -22.14
CA LEU A 230 23.70 -6.94 -22.10
C LEU A 230 24.75 -7.26 -23.16
N GLU A 231 25.95 -7.63 -22.71
CA GLU A 231 26.94 -8.20 -23.60
C GLU A 231 26.28 -9.44 -24.24
N PRO A 232 26.29 -9.57 -25.57
CA PRO A 232 25.80 -10.76 -26.22
C PRO A 232 26.78 -11.89 -25.90
N HIS A 233 26.50 -12.64 -24.83
CA HIS A 233 27.13 -13.93 -24.64
C HIS A 233 26.59 -14.90 -25.70
N ASP A 234 27.52 -15.24 -26.58
CA ASP A 234 27.69 -16.50 -27.29
C ASP A 234 26.77 -16.81 -28.47
N ARG A 235 27.41 -16.71 -29.64
CA ARG A 235 26.97 -17.38 -30.86
C ARG A 235 26.87 -18.90 -30.63
N PRO A 236 25.98 -19.58 -31.36
CA PRO A 236 25.72 -21.00 -31.19
C PRO A 236 26.88 -21.82 -31.76
N LEU A 237 27.41 -22.77 -30.98
CA LEU A 237 28.23 -23.83 -31.53
C LEU A 237 27.36 -24.76 -32.37
N LEU A 238 27.96 -25.14 -33.49
CA LEU A 238 27.40 -25.87 -34.62
C LEU A 238 26.79 -27.22 -34.23
N SER A 239 25.68 -27.51 -34.91
CA SER A 239 25.08 -28.83 -35.05
C SER A 239 26.08 -29.88 -35.54
N VAL A 240 26.25 -30.95 -34.77
CA VAL A 240 26.78 -32.24 -35.24
C VAL A 240 25.86 -33.32 -34.69
N GLU A 241 24.98 -33.84 -35.54
CA GLU A 241 24.52 -35.23 -35.50
C GLU A 241 25.65 -36.11 -36.08
N PRO A 242 25.83 -37.39 -35.66
CA PRO A 242 24.82 -38.43 -35.93
C PRO A 242 24.76 -39.68 -34.99
N ASP A 243 23.73 -40.49 -35.29
CA ASP A 243 23.54 -41.96 -35.19
C ASP A 243 23.13 -42.66 -33.87
N ASP A 244 21.84 -43.07 -33.84
CA ASP A 244 21.30 -44.45 -33.79
C ASP A 244 22.14 -45.55 -33.08
N THR A 245 21.67 -46.42 -32.18
CA THR A 245 20.37 -47.01 -31.78
C THR A 245 20.64 -47.89 -30.51
N PRO A 246 19.82 -48.90 -30.12
CA PRO A 246 18.74 -48.84 -29.13
C PRO A 246 19.00 -49.68 -27.86
N ASN A 247 18.23 -49.50 -26.77
CA ASN A 247 17.77 -50.59 -25.89
C ASN A 247 16.85 -50.08 -24.75
N ASN A 248 15.61 -50.54 -24.75
CA ASN A 248 14.70 -50.63 -23.59
C ASN A 248 14.99 -51.95 -22.83
N PRO A 249 14.24 -52.30 -21.76
CA PRO A 249 13.87 -51.55 -20.56
C PRO A 249 14.26 -52.33 -19.28
N SER A 250 14.19 -51.73 -18.09
CA SER A 250 14.10 -52.48 -16.83
C SER A 250 13.43 -51.67 -15.73
N ALA A 251 12.58 -52.36 -14.99
CA ALA A 251 11.66 -51.84 -14.00
C ALA A 251 12.17 -52.06 -12.55
N LEU A 252 11.50 -51.35 -11.62
CA LEU A 252 11.32 -51.63 -10.17
C LEU A 252 12.49 -51.42 -9.20
N SER A 253 12.33 -50.42 -8.30
CA SER A 253 12.14 -50.58 -6.84
C SER A 253 11.87 -49.18 -6.23
N GLU A 254 10.74 -48.82 -5.61
CA GLU A 254 10.13 -49.23 -4.33
C GLU A 254 10.94 -48.87 -3.05
N TYR A 255 10.32 -48.03 -2.20
CA TYR A 255 10.58 -47.64 -0.78
C TYR A 255 11.64 -46.57 -0.42
N ASP A 256 11.20 -45.37 0.03
CA ASP A 256 10.94 -45.01 1.44
C ASP A 256 10.21 -43.62 1.51
N GLU A 257 8.97 -43.58 2.04
CA GLU A 257 8.54 -43.08 3.38
C GLU A 257 8.65 -41.55 3.57
N MET A 258 7.55 -40.81 3.39
CA MET A 258 6.55 -40.38 4.40
C MET A 258 7.01 -39.22 5.31
N GLU A 259 6.47 -38.03 5.04
CA GLU A 259 5.91 -37.18 6.12
C GLU A 259 4.90 -36.18 5.52
N ASP A 260 3.63 -36.61 5.53
CA ASP A 260 2.49 -35.86 5.05
C ASP A 260 1.87 -35.13 6.26
N THR A 261 2.27 -33.88 6.50
CA THR A 261 1.67 -33.02 7.53
C THR A 261 0.42 -32.33 6.98
N ALA A 262 -0.57 -33.14 6.59
CA ALA A 262 -1.90 -32.65 6.25
C ALA A 262 -2.73 -32.46 7.53
N ILE A 263 -2.85 -31.21 7.98
CA ILE A 263 -3.80 -30.82 9.04
C ILE A 263 -5.20 -31.21 8.59
N THR A 264 -5.82 -32.18 9.28
CA THR A 264 -7.15 -32.63 8.88
C THR A 264 -8.20 -31.62 9.31
N LEU A 265 -9.32 -31.55 8.58
CA LEU A 265 -10.47 -30.67 8.88
C LEU A 265 -10.98 -30.85 10.33
N ARG A 266 -10.74 -32.02 10.92
CA ARG A 266 -11.08 -32.35 12.30
C ARG A 266 -10.22 -31.58 13.30
N ASP A 267 -8.94 -31.40 13.01
CA ASP A 267 -7.97 -30.68 13.85
C ASP A 267 -8.27 -29.17 13.85
N TYR A 268 -8.64 -28.62 12.69
CA TYR A 268 -9.09 -27.22 12.56
C TYR A 268 -10.39 -26.96 13.36
N THR A 269 -11.32 -27.92 13.36
CA THR A 269 -12.58 -27.81 14.10
C THR A 269 -12.37 -27.92 15.62
N GLN A 270 -11.33 -28.64 16.05
CA GLN A 270 -10.98 -28.76 17.46
C GLN A 270 -10.25 -27.52 17.99
N GLN A 271 -9.40 -26.89 17.18
CA GLN A 271 -8.74 -25.62 17.49
C GLN A 271 -9.71 -24.42 17.58
N THR A 272 -10.69 -24.34 16.67
CA THR A 272 -11.71 -23.26 16.71
C THR A 272 -12.62 -23.36 17.94
N LYS A 273 -12.93 -24.58 18.40
CA LYS A 273 -13.67 -24.79 19.66
C LYS A 273 -12.86 -24.45 20.92
N THR A 274 -11.52 -24.48 20.85
CA THR A 274 -10.66 -24.08 21.99
C THR A 274 -10.51 -22.56 22.06
N LEU A 275 -10.46 -21.87 20.91
CA LEU A 275 -10.45 -20.41 20.83
C LEU A 275 -11.79 -19.79 21.27
N GLY A 276 -12.93 -20.39 20.92
CA GLY A 276 -14.26 -19.93 21.35
C GLY A 276 -14.53 -20.05 22.86
N LYS A 277 -13.71 -20.79 23.61
CA LYS A 277 -13.83 -20.94 25.08
C LYS A 277 -12.99 -19.93 25.88
N ARG A 278 -12.07 -19.20 25.23
CA ARG A 278 -11.23 -18.19 25.90
C ARG A 278 -11.74 -16.75 25.77
N LEU A 279 -12.85 -16.55 25.05
CA LEU A 279 -13.60 -15.28 25.00
C LEU A 279 -14.95 -15.45 25.73
N ALA A 280 -14.90 -15.63 27.04
CA ALA A 280 -16.04 -15.39 27.92
C ALA A 280 -15.60 -14.26 28.86
N THR A 281 -16.07 -13.03 28.69
CA THR A 281 -17.27 -12.43 29.32
C THR A 281 -17.30 -10.93 28.96
N PRO A 282 -18.33 -10.11 29.28
CA PRO A 282 -19.73 -10.38 29.61
C PRO A 282 -20.70 -9.41 28.89
N ASP A 283 -21.53 -9.87 27.94
CA ASP A 283 -22.62 -9.00 27.44
C ASP A 283 -23.91 -9.75 27.09
N LYS A 284 -24.28 -10.70 27.95
CA LYS A 284 -25.55 -11.44 27.86
C LYS A 284 -26.64 -10.93 28.79
N ALA A 285 -26.51 -9.72 29.34
CA ALA A 285 -27.49 -9.15 30.28
C ALA A 285 -28.49 -8.15 29.65
N ILE A 286 -28.29 -7.67 28.42
CA ILE A 286 -29.11 -6.55 27.89
C ILE A 286 -30.19 -7.00 26.88
N VAL A 287 -30.10 -8.20 26.28
CA VAL A 287 -31.05 -8.63 25.21
C VAL A 287 -32.18 -9.54 25.71
N LYS A 288 -32.63 -9.41 26.97
CA LYS A 288 -33.75 -10.21 27.52
C LYS A 288 -34.85 -9.44 28.25
N ARG A 289 -35.00 -8.13 28.02
CA ARG A 289 -36.19 -7.39 28.43
C ARG A 289 -36.76 -6.61 27.25
N LEU A 290 -37.63 -7.26 26.50
CA LEU A 290 -38.77 -6.66 25.79
C LEU A 290 -39.48 -7.81 25.07
N ARG A 291 -40.30 -8.56 25.82
CA ARG A 291 -41.38 -9.36 25.25
C ARG A 291 -42.69 -8.70 25.72
N PRO A 292 -43.62 -8.36 24.81
CA PRO A 292 -44.83 -7.63 25.18
C PRO A 292 -45.82 -8.56 25.88
N GLU A 293 -46.24 -8.19 27.08
CA GLU A 293 -47.57 -8.51 27.58
C GLU A 293 -48.54 -7.49 26.97
N ASN A 294 -49.55 -7.95 26.24
CA ASN A 294 -50.95 -7.64 26.51
C ASN A 294 -51.85 -8.21 25.41
N LEU A 295 -52.66 -9.20 25.82
CA LEU A 295 -53.80 -9.75 25.13
C LEU A 295 -55.07 -9.15 25.76
N LYS A 296 -56.04 -8.78 24.90
CA LYS A 296 -57.47 -8.44 25.17
C LYS A 296 -57.74 -7.03 25.72
N ASN A 297 -58.71 -6.23 25.25
CA ASN A 297 -59.92 -6.48 24.45
C ASN A 297 -60.48 -5.13 23.87
N PRO A 298 -61.64 -5.12 23.15
CA PRO A 298 -61.87 -4.26 21.98
C PRO A 298 -62.62 -2.94 22.26
N ASP A 299 -62.72 -2.16 21.18
CA ASP A 299 -63.80 -1.24 20.75
C ASP A 299 -63.39 0.22 20.47
N GLN A 300 -64.02 0.76 19.42
CA GLN A 300 -64.11 2.17 18.98
C GLN A 300 -63.02 2.78 18.08
N SER A 301 -63.28 2.64 16.77
CA SER A 301 -63.46 3.71 15.77
C SER A 301 -62.65 5.01 15.87
N GLN A 302 -61.78 5.27 14.88
CA GLN A 302 -61.92 6.34 13.85
C GLN A 302 -60.60 6.58 13.09
N ALA A 303 -60.68 6.41 11.77
CA ALA A 303 -60.02 7.13 10.67
C ALA A 303 -58.64 7.82 10.90
N LYS A 304 -57.61 7.37 10.18
CA LYS A 304 -57.08 8.00 8.93
C LYS A 304 -55.76 7.36 8.50
N ASP A 305 -55.61 7.20 7.20
CA ASP A 305 -54.43 6.72 6.47
C ASP A 305 -53.09 7.26 7.01
N GLN A 306 -52.26 6.35 7.50
CA GLN A 306 -50.80 6.43 7.38
C GLN A 306 -50.28 5.01 7.17
N HIS A 307 -50.25 4.57 5.91
CA HIS A 307 -49.50 3.38 5.52
C HIS A 307 -48.01 3.76 5.51
N VAL A 308 -47.38 3.79 6.68
CA VAL A 308 -45.93 3.89 6.80
C VAL A 308 -45.37 2.56 6.32
N ASP A 309 -44.58 2.61 5.24
CA ASP A 309 -43.91 1.43 4.70
C ASP A 309 -42.93 0.90 5.74
N VAL A 310 -43.36 -0.16 6.43
CA VAL A 310 -42.60 -0.82 7.50
C VAL A 310 -41.25 -1.32 6.96
N GLU A 311 -41.17 -1.63 5.67
CA GLU A 311 -39.94 -2.07 5.02
C GLU A 311 -38.92 -0.93 4.88
N GLU A 312 -39.38 0.29 4.58
CA GLU A 312 -38.53 1.47 4.50
C GLU A 312 -38.03 1.93 5.88
N LEU A 313 -38.86 1.78 6.92
CA LEU A 313 -38.48 2.08 8.31
C LEU A 313 -37.43 1.07 8.84
N LEU A 314 -37.60 -0.22 8.52
CA LEU A 314 -36.63 -1.26 8.85
C LEU A 314 -35.32 -1.09 8.10
N ARG A 315 -35.37 -0.67 6.83
CA ARG A 315 -34.18 -0.39 6.02
C ARG A 315 -33.40 0.81 6.56
N CYS A 316 -34.07 1.91 6.90
CA CYS A 316 -33.43 3.07 7.53
C CYS A 316 -32.78 2.71 8.88
N SER A 317 -33.47 1.92 9.70
CA SER A 317 -32.94 1.49 11.00
C SER A 317 -31.72 0.56 10.85
N LEU A 318 -31.75 -0.36 9.88
CA LEU A 318 -30.62 -1.25 9.61
C LEU A 318 -29.41 -0.49 9.08
N GLU A 319 -29.62 0.49 8.20
CA GLU A 319 -28.55 1.31 7.63
C GLU A 319 -27.84 2.16 8.69
N GLU A 320 -28.59 2.76 9.62
CA GLU A 320 -28.02 3.53 10.72
C GLU A 320 -27.26 2.64 11.73
N ASN A 321 -27.76 1.43 12.02
CA ASN A 321 -27.05 0.48 12.88
C ASN A 321 -25.74 0.00 12.26
N ILE A 322 -25.71 -0.24 10.94
CA ILE A 322 -24.49 -0.62 10.22
C ILE A 322 -23.50 0.56 10.20
N LYS A 323 -23.96 1.80 9.93
CA LYS A 323 -23.11 2.99 9.98
C LYS A 323 -22.49 3.19 11.36
N HIS A 324 -23.25 2.94 12.43
CA HIS A 324 -22.74 3.05 13.80
C HIS A 324 -21.68 1.98 14.08
N ALA A 325 -21.97 0.71 13.78
CA ALA A 325 -21.03 -0.40 13.98
C ALA A 325 -19.73 -0.24 13.19
N VAL A 326 -19.82 0.29 11.96
CA VAL A 326 -18.64 0.57 11.13
C VAL A 326 -17.82 1.75 11.68
N LYS A 327 -18.46 2.82 12.19
CA LYS A 327 -17.76 3.93 12.85
C LYS A 327 -17.02 3.47 14.10
N GLU A 328 -17.62 2.60 14.90
CA GLU A 328 -17.03 2.04 16.11
C GLU A 328 -15.85 1.13 15.78
N ALA A 329 -15.98 0.25 14.79
CA ALA A 329 -14.88 -0.58 14.30
C ALA A 329 -13.71 0.24 13.71
N ILE A 330 -14.00 1.35 13.01
CA ILE A 330 -12.97 2.25 12.49
C ILE A 330 -12.26 2.99 13.62
N ALA A 331 -12.97 3.37 14.68
CA ALA A 331 -12.38 4.00 15.87
C ALA A 331 -11.45 3.02 16.61
N ASP A 332 -11.88 1.76 16.79
CA ASP A 332 -11.08 0.69 17.38
C ASP A 332 -9.81 0.37 16.56
N VAL A 333 -9.93 0.34 15.23
CA VAL A 333 -8.78 0.13 14.32
C VAL A 333 -7.81 1.31 14.37
N ARG A 334 -8.31 2.55 14.48
CA ARG A 334 -7.43 3.73 14.63
C ARG A 334 -6.71 3.73 15.97
N GLN A 335 -7.40 3.39 17.05
CA GLN A 335 -6.80 3.32 18.38
C GLN A 335 -5.74 2.21 18.45
N THR A 336 -6.01 1.03 17.87
CA THR A 336 -5.02 -0.06 17.79
C THR A 336 -3.83 0.30 16.90
N GLN A 337 -4.02 1.01 15.79
CA GLN A 337 -2.92 1.47 14.94
C GLN A 337 -2.01 2.48 15.65
N GLU A 338 -2.57 3.45 16.39
CA GLU A 338 -1.80 4.41 17.18
C GLU A 338 -0.99 3.74 18.30
N HIS A 339 -1.54 2.71 18.95
CA HIS A 339 -0.81 1.90 19.93
C HIS A 339 0.30 1.05 19.29
N PHE A 340 0.14 0.58 18.05
CA PHE A 340 1.16 -0.21 17.34
C PHE A 340 2.37 0.64 16.90
N ASP A 341 2.12 1.85 16.38
CA ASP A 341 3.19 2.77 15.98
C ASP A 341 3.95 3.31 17.20
N THR A 342 3.24 3.54 18.31
CA THR A 342 3.83 3.93 19.60
C THR A 342 4.65 2.80 20.21
N TYR A 343 4.15 1.56 20.18
CA TYR A 343 4.86 0.39 20.69
C TYR A 343 6.18 0.12 19.96
N SER A 344 6.19 0.23 18.63
CA SER A 344 7.41 -0.02 17.83
C SER A 344 8.53 0.96 18.21
N ARG A 345 8.19 2.23 18.42
CA ARG A 345 9.15 3.25 18.90
C ARG A 345 9.65 2.95 20.30
N TYR A 346 8.76 2.53 21.20
CA TYR A 346 9.16 2.13 22.55
C TYR A 346 10.08 0.90 22.54
N LYS A 347 9.82 -0.08 21.68
CA LYS A 347 10.67 -1.25 21.51
C LYS A 347 12.08 -0.89 21.07
N ASP A 348 12.22 0.01 20.10
CA ASP A 348 13.54 0.42 19.61
C ASP A 348 14.34 1.14 20.72
N VAL A 349 13.71 2.09 21.42
CA VAL A 349 14.36 2.81 22.53
C VAL A 349 14.68 1.85 23.69
N TRP A 350 13.79 0.90 23.99
CA TRP A 350 14.00 -0.12 25.01
C TRP A 350 15.24 -0.97 24.72
N MET A 351 15.37 -1.48 23.49
CA MET A 351 16.53 -2.28 23.09
C MET A 351 17.83 -1.48 23.07
N ILE A 352 17.78 -0.19 22.75
CA ILE A 352 18.95 0.71 22.86
C ILE A 352 19.40 0.84 24.31
N CYS A 353 18.47 1.04 25.25
CA CYS A 353 18.79 1.12 26.68
C CYS A 353 19.38 -0.18 27.21
N VAL A 354 18.76 -1.32 26.86
CA VAL A 354 19.24 -2.65 27.26
C VAL A 354 20.69 -2.88 26.78
N ARG A 355 20.97 -2.64 25.49
CA ARG A 355 22.30 -2.92 24.89
C ARG A 355 23.42 -1.96 25.28
N HIS A 356 23.09 -0.71 25.62
CA HIS A 356 24.11 0.33 25.81
C HIS A 356 24.23 0.84 27.24
N GLN A 357 23.23 0.60 28.08
CA GLN A 357 23.17 1.14 29.45
C GLN A 357 23.05 0.05 30.52
N GLY A 358 23.03 -1.23 30.12
CA GLY A 358 22.94 -2.38 31.03
C GLY A 358 21.59 -2.49 31.74
N GLY A 359 20.56 -1.80 31.24
CA GLY A 359 19.22 -1.84 31.82
C GLY A 359 18.32 -0.70 31.35
N VAL A 360 17.01 -0.87 31.55
CA VAL A 360 16.00 0.11 31.13
C VAL A 360 15.68 1.10 32.26
N PRO A 361 15.76 2.43 32.01
CA PRO A 361 15.40 3.45 33.01
C PRO A 361 13.93 3.38 33.45
N GLU A 362 13.65 3.60 34.75
CA GLU A 362 12.29 3.51 35.29
C GLU A 362 11.32 4.51 34.63
N SER A 363 11.80 5.69 34.25
CA SER A 363 11.00 6.68 33.51
C SER A 363 10.48 6.15 32.18
N LEU A 364 11.28 5.32 31.48
CA LEU A 364 10.86 4.65 30.25
C LEU A 364 9.88 3.51 30.55
N ARG A 365 10.09 2.76 31.63
CA ARG A 365 9.15 1.71 32.07
C ARG A 365 7.77 2.28 32.36
N ASP A 366 7.70 3.43 33.04
CA ASP A 366 6.43 4.07 33.37
C ASP A 366 5.72 4.62 32.12
N LEU A 367 6.47 5.18 31.17
CA LEU A 367 5.91 5.59 29.87
C LEU A 367 5.36 4.39 29.09
N VAL A 368 6.08 3.26 29.09
CA VAL A 368 5.65 2.03 28.41
C VAL A 368 4.41 1.44 29.08
N LYS A 369 4.34 1.39 30.42
CA LYS A 369 3.14 0.97 31.16
C LYS A 369 1.92 1.84 30.86
N HIS A 370 2.13 3.13 30.57
CA HIS A 370 1.04 4.07 30.29
C HIS A 370 0.54 4.00 28.85
N HIS A 371 1.44 3.77 27.89
CA HIS A 371 1.12 3.89 26.45
C HIS A 371 0.97 2.54 25.72
N CYS A 372 1.41 1.44 26.33
CA CYS A 372 1.36 0.10 25.74
C CYS A 372 0.34 -0.79 26.45
N THR A 373 -0.17 -1.78 25.73
CA THR A 373 -1.02 -2.83 26.30
C THR A 373 -0.22 -3.74 27.24
N PRO A 374 -0.85 -4.41 28.22
CA PRO A 374 -0.14 -5.34 29.12
C PRO A 374 0.69 -6.41 28.41
N SER A 375 0.20 -6.92 27.27
CA SER A 375 0.92 -7.90 26.45
C SER A 375 2.19 -7.32 25.79
N GLN A 376 2.13 -6.06 25.37
CA GLN A 376 3.28 -5.35 24.81
C GLN A 376 4.32 -5.03 25.89
N VAL A 377 3.88 -4.62 27.08
CA VAL A 377 4.76 -4.42 28.24
C VAL A 377 5.46 -5.73 28.61
N PHE A 378 4.71 -6.84 28.70
CA PHE A 378 5.25 -8.16 28.98
C PHE A 378 6.33 -8.57 27.97
N HIS A 379 6.06 -8.38 26.67
CA HIS A 379 7.04 -8.71 25.62
C HIS A 379 8.33 -7.90 25.75
N LEU A 380 8.28 -6.62 26.11
CA LEU A 380 9.48 -5.82 26.34
C LEU A 380 10.30 -6.28 27.56
N MET A 381 9.62 -6.71 28.64
CA MET A 381 10.31 -7.27 29.80
C MET A 381 10.98 -8.61 29.50
N GLU A 382 10.33 -9.48 28.71
CA GLU A 382 10.95 -10.75 28.31
C GLU A 382 12.18 -10.52 27.41
N LEU A 383 12.13 -9.56 26.49
CA LEU A 383 13.30 -9.19 25.66
C LEU A 383 14.48 -8.67 26.49
N GLU A 384 14.21 -7.88 27.54
CA GLU A 384 15.26 -7.42 28.45
C GLU A 384 15.86 -8.60 29.23
N LYS A 385 15.02 -9.51 29.73
CA LYS A 385 15.44 -10.68 30.48
C LYS A 385 16.26 -11.65 29.62
N GLU A 386 15.86 -11.89 28.38
CA GLU A 386 16.61 -12.71 27.42
C GLU A 386 18.01 -12.12 27.18
N HIS A 387 18.11 -10.81 26.96
CA HIS A 387 19.40 -10.17 26.71
C HIS A 387 20.34 -10.19 27.93
N LEU A 388 19.80 -9.95 29.13
CA LEU A 388 20.60 -10.03 30.35
C LEU A 388 21.11 -11.46 30.60
N ALA A 389 20.31 -12.48 30.26
CA ALA A 389 20.73 -13.87 30.35
C ALA A 389 21.80 -14.23 29.30
N GLU A 390 21.77 -13.62 28.11
CA GLU A 390 22.83 -13.77 27.09
C GLU A 390 24.15 -13.12 27.54
N GLU A 391 24.11 -11.92 28.11
CA GLU A 391 25.31 -11.23 28.62
C GLU A 391 25.93 -11.95 29.83
N GLU A 392 25.14 -12.57 30.70
CA GLU A 392 25.66 -13.38 31.83
C GLU A 392 26.41 -14.64 31.35
N MET A 393 26.00 -15.24 30.22
CA MET A 393 26.70 -16.40 29.65
C MET A 393 28.00 -16.03 28.92
N GLU A 394 28.10 -14.84 28.32
CA GLU A 394 29.31 -14.38 27.64
C GLU A 394 30.45 -13.97 28.60
N VAL A 395 30.16 -13.80 29.89
CA VAL A 395 31.13 -13.41 30.92
C VAL A 395 31.72 -14.61 31.68
N GLU A 396 31.15 -15.82 31.51
CA GLU A 396 31.61 -17.06 32.17
C GLU A 396 32.54 -17.94 31.30
N ASP A 397 32.78 -17.58 30.02
CA ASP A 397 33.81 -18.17 29.13
C ASP A 397 35.09 -17.30 29.10
#